data_AF-A0A251XDS1-F1
#
_entry.id   AF-A0A251XDS1-F1
#
_cell.length_a   1.000
_cell.length_b   1.000
_cell.length_c   1.000
_cell.angle_alpha   90.00
_cell.angle_beta   90.00
_cell.angle_gamma   90.00
#
_symmetry.space_group_name_H-M   'P 1'
#
loop_
_entity.id
_entity.type
_entity.pdbx_description
1 polymer ?
#
loop_
_entity_poly.entity_id
_entity_poly.type
_entity_poly.pdbx_seq_one_letter_code
_entity_poly.pdbx_strand_id
1 'polypeptide(L)'
;MRTAASRVAGGRRERMAPVRTRTAVAHGLRRTSHDDVHRVGLDPGASPPASPKESHVPPRVSIVIPAYNNADYLAETVDSVLAQTFTDFEVVIADHSSTDGTWDVMQRYADEPRVRLLRTEAGGGPSATGTA
;
A
#
# COMPACT_ATOMS: atom_id res chain seq x y z
N MET A 1 -28.48 3.34 56.67
CA MET A 1 -29.37 4.52 56.64
C MET A 1 -28.52 5.73 56.23
N ARG A 2 -28.84 6.34 55.08
CA ARG A 2 -28.41 7.66 54.53
C ARG A 2 -26.95 7.80 54.06
N THR A 3 -26.65 7.66 52.76
CA THR A 3 -26.75 8.64 51.62
C THR A 3 -25.64 9.71 51.63
N ALA A 4 -24.77 9.68 50.62
CA ALA A 4 -24.04 10.84 50.13
C ALA A 4 -24.04 10.81 48.59
N ALA A 5 -24.43 11.92 47.99
CA ALA A 5 -24.67 12.09 46.57
C ALA A 5 -23.70 13.09 45.94
N SER A 6 -23.38 12.83 44.67
CA SER A 6 -23.21 13.79 43.57
C SER A 6 -22.06 14.81 43.62
N ARG A 7 -21.17 14.72 42.62
CA ARG A 7 -21.13 15.66 41.48
C ARG A 7 -20.07 15.22 40.46
N VAL A 8 -20.50 14.90 39.24
CA VAL A 8 -19.64 14.84 38.05
C VAL A 8 -20.11 15.98 37.14
N ALA A 9 -19.21 16.92 36.90
CA ALA A 9 -19.35 17.97 35.91
C ALA A 9 -18.22 17.82 34.89
N GLY A 10 -18.54 17.74 33.60
CA GLY A 10 -17.53 17.79 32.54
C GLY A 10 -17.98 17.07 31.27
N GLY A 11 -18.05 17.80 30.16
CA GLY A 11 -18.24 17.21 28.83
C GLY A 11 -19.15 18.02 27.93
N ARG A 12 -18.67 19.19 27.49
CA ARG A 12 -19.31 19.99 26.43
C ARG A 12 -19.33 19.17 25.14
N ARG A 13 -20.52 18.90 24.61
CA ARG A 13 -20.70 18.30 23.28
C ARG A 13 -20.42 19.38 22.23
N GLU A 14 -19.27 19.29 21.58
CA GLU A 14 -18.96 20.09 20.39
C GLU A 14 -19.84 19.59 19.24
N ARG A 15 -20.69 20.49 18.73
CA ARG A 15 -21.58 20.20 17.60
C ARG A 15 -20.82 20.42 16.30
N MET A 16 -20.86 19.39 15.48
CA MET A 16 -20.34 19.25 14.12
C MET A 16 -20.82 20.39 13.19
N ALA A 17 -19.89 20.96 12.43
CA ALA A 17 -20.14 22.03 11.46
C ALA A 17 -20.87 21.52 10.19
N PRO A 18 -21.64 22.36 9.47
CA PRO A 18 -22.43 21.92 8.33
C PRO A 18 -21.60 21.80 7.05
N VAL A 19 -21.76 20.67 6.35
CA VAL A 19 -21.33 20.43 4.97
C VAL A 19 -22.05 21.40 4.03
N ARG A 20 -21.31 22.17 3.24
CA ARG A 20 -21.83 23.03 2.17
C ARG A 20 -21.69 22.32 0.82
N THR A 21 -22.80 21.93 0.23
CA THR A 21 -22.87 21.45 -1.16
C THR A 21 -22.82 22.65 -2.10
N ARG A 22 -21.81 22.74 -2.96
CA ARG A 22 -21.77 23.73 -4.04
C ARG A 22 -22.31 23.11 -5.33
N THR A 23 -23.55 23.46 -5.64
CA THR A 23 -24.12 23.42 -6.99
C THR A 23 -23.41 24.47 -7.86
N ALA A 24 -22.93 24.07 -9.04
CA ALA A 24 -22.59 24.99 -10.10
C ALA A 24 -23.34 24.55 -11.37
N VAL A 25 -24.28 25.40 -11.80
CA VAL A 25 -24.96 25.34 -13.09
C VAL A 25 -24.23 26.34 -14.00
N ALA A 26 -23.82 25.92 -15.19
CA ALA A 26 -23.29 26.81 -16.21
C ALA A 26 -24.07 26.64 -17.52
N HIS A 27 -24.90 27.63 -17.81
CA HIS A 27 -25.49 27.89 -19.13
C HIS A 27 -24.43 28.45 -20.08
N GLY A 28 -24.50 28.09 -21.36
CA GLY A 28 -23.70 28.74 -22.39
C GLY A 28 -23.81 28.13 -23.78
N LEU A 29 -24.98 28.23 -24.41
CA LEU A 29 -25.12 28.03 -25.85
C LEU A 29 -24.31 29.08 -26.61
N ARG A 30 -23.41 28.67 -27.50
CA ARG A 30 -22.96 29.47 -28.64
C ARG A 30 -23.12 28.66 -29.92
N ARG A 31 -23.87 29.24 -30.86
CA ARG A 31 -24.15 28.71 -32.19
C ARG A 31 -22.89 28.79 -33.04
N THR A 32 -22.50 27.71 -33.72
CA THR A 32 -21.45 27.76 -34.75
C THR A 32 -22.08 27.78 -36.14
N SER A 33 -21.63 28.76 -36.91
CA SER A 33 -21.88 29.00 -38.33
C SER A 33 -21.26 27.90 -39.20
N HIS A 34 -21.75 27.82 -40.44
CA HIS A 34 -21.76 26.64 -41.32
C HIS A 34 -20.55 26.43 -42.26
N ASP A 35 -19.44 27.18 -42.18
CA ASP A 35 -18.37 27.07 -43.19
C ASP A 35 -16.98 26.82 -42.59
N ASP A 36 -16.33 25.77 -43.12
CA ASP A 36 -14.89 25.46 -43.13
C ASP A 36 -14.22 25.05 -41.80
N VAL A 37 -13.44 23.96 -41.65
CA VAL A 37 -12.61 23.22 -42.62
C VAL A 37 -12.13 21.87 -42.02
N HIS A 38 -11.90 20.91 -42.92
CA HIS A 38 -10.89 19.82 -42.87
C HIS A 38 -10.95 18.71 -41.79
N ARG A 39 -11.55 17.58 -42.21
CA ARG A 39 -10.89 16.25 -42.37
C ARG A 39 -9.84 15.85 -41.32
N VAL A 40 -10.18 14.90 -40.44
CA VAL A 40 -9.65 13.51 -40.33
C VAL A 40 -10.44 12.85 -39.18
N GLY A 41 -10.77 11.57 -39.36
CA GLY A 41 -11.67 10.81 -38.51
C GLY A 41 -11.30 10.81 -37.03
N LEU A 42 -12.35 10.81 -36.20
CA LEU A 42 -12.28 10.39 -34.82
C LEU A 42 -11.89 8.90 -34.83
N ASP A 43 -10.69 8.56 -34.34
CA ASP A 43 -10.40 7.21 -33.88
C ASP A 43 -10.92 7.10 -32.42
N PRO A 44 -12.04 6.40 -32.14
CA PRO A 44 -12.46 6.13 -30.77
C PRO A 44 -11.62 4.97 -30.22
N GLY A 45 -10.35 5.23 -29.94
CA GLY A 45 -9.43 4.18 -29.50
C GLY A 45 -8.09 4.63 -28.94
N ALA A 46 -7.87 5.93 -28.72
CA ALA A 46 -6.66 6.40 -28.07
C ALA A 46 -6.74 6.14 -26.56
N SER A 47 -6.30 4.95 -26.12
CA SER A 47 -5.80 4.80 -24.75
C SER A 47 -4.75 5.89 -24.51
N PRO A 48 -4.76 6.60 -23.38
CA PRO A 48 -3.72 7.56 -23.06
C PRO A 48 -2.35 6.86 -23.14
N PRO A 49 -1.28 7.53 -23.61
CA PRO A 49 0.04 6.92 -23.65
C PRO A 49 0.39 6.46 -22.25
N ALA A 50 0.55 5.14 -22.08
CA ALA A 50 1.04 4.56 -20.86
C ALA A 50 2.35 5.29 -20.52
N SER A 51 2.42 5.92 -19.35
CA SER A 51 3.65 6.49 -18.80
C SER A 51 4.80 5.51 -19.04
N PRO A 52 6.01 5.96 -19.42
CA PRO A 52 7.12 5.05 -19.65
C PRO A 52 7.33 4.22 -18.39
N LYS A 53 6.91 2.96 -18.41
CA LYS A 53 7.36 2.00 -17.43
C LYS A 53 8.81 1.80 -17.78
N GLU A 54 9.71 2.41 -17.03
CA GLU A 54 11.14 2.09 -17.11
C GLU A 54 11.24 0.57 -17.20
N SER A 55 11.93 0.10 -18.25
CA SER A 55 12.09 -1.32 -18.51
C SER A 55 13.00 -1.89 -17.43
N HIS A 56 12.44 -2.19 -16.26
CA HIS A 56 13.12 -2.88 -15.19
C HIS A 56 13.39 -4.30 -15.68
N VAL A 57 14.67 -4.62 -15.92
CA VAL A 57 15.08 -6.00 -16.18
C VAL A 57 14.83 -6.76 -14.88
N PRO A 58 13.96 -7.78 -14.86
CA PRO A 58 13.67 -8.52 -13.65
C PRO A 58 14.94 -9.26 -13.18
N PRO A 59 15.13 -9.40 -11.86
CA PRO A 59 16.28 -10.11 -11.31
C PRO A 59 16.29 -11.57 -11.79
N ARG A 60 17.48 -12.13 -11.98
CA ARG A 60 17.61 -13.54 -12.37
C ARG A 60 17.17 -14.52 -11.28
N VAL A 61 17.24 -14.09 -10.01
CA VAL A 61 16.84 -14.89 -8.85
C VAL A 61 16.02 -14.03 -7.90
N SER A 62 14.91 -14.58 -7.40
CA SER A 62 14.14 -13.99 -6.30
C SER A 62 14.25 -14.89 -5.08
N ILE A 63 14.78 -14.36 -3.98
CA ILE A 63 14.93 -15.07 -2.70
C ILE A 63 13.79 -14.64 -1.79
N VAL A 64 12.90 -15.57 -1.42
CA VAL A 64 11.77 -15.29 -0.54
C VAL A 64 12.10 -15.76 0.88
N ILE A 65 12.02 -14.85 1.84
CA ILE A 65 12.25 -15.10 3.27
C ILE A 65 10.91 -14.92 4.00
N PRO A 66 10.13 -16.00 4.24
CA PRO A 66 8.97 -15.91 5.12
C PRO A 66 9.45 -15.68 6.56
N ALA A 67 8.91 -14.67 7.22
CA ALA A 67 9.24 -14.31 8.59
C ALA A 67 7.97 -14.31 9.44
N TYR A 68 7.95 -15.13 10.50
CA TYR A 68 6.91 -15.08 11.52
C TYR A 68 7.53 -15.36 12.87
N ASN A 69 7.47 -14.39 13.77
CA ASN A 69 8.09 -14.43 15.09
C ASN A 69 9.56 -14.93 15.06
N ASN A 70 10.39 -14.29 14.23
CA ASN A 70 11.77 -14.67 13.97
C ASN A 70 12.77 -13.51 14.19
N ALA A 71 12.48 -12.58 15.12
CA ALA A 71 13.28 -11.38 15.33
C ALA A 71 14.77 -11.67 15.61
N ASP A 72 15.06 -12.77 16.30
CA ASP A 72 16.41 -13.13 16.73
C ASP A 72 17.34 -13.55 15.57
N TYR A 73 16.79 -14.08 14.49
CA TYR A 73 17.58 -14.68 13.39
C TYR A 73 17.42 -13.97 12.06
N LEU A 74 16.39 -13.13 11.92
CA LEU A 74 16.06 -12.53 10.64
C LEU A 74 17.21 -11.66 10.11
N ALA A 75 17.84 -10.86 10.97
CA ALA A 75 18.94 -9.98 10.55
C ALA A 75 20.12 -10.77 9.97
N GLU A 76 20.61 -11.78 10.69
CA GLU A 76 21.70 -12.64 10.22
C GLU A 76 21.36 -13.33 8.90
N THR A 77 20.11 -13.79 8.76
CA THR A 77 19.62 -14.43 7.53
C THR A 77 19.69 -13.48 6.34
N VAL A 78 19.18 -12.25 6.51
CA VAL A 78 19.16 -11.24 5.44
C VAL A 78 20.57 -10.79 5.11
N ASP A 79 21.40 -10.53 6.12
CA ASP A 79 22.80 -10.12 5.93
C ASP A 79 23.61 -11.18 5.16
N SER A 80 23.40 -12.46 5.48
CA SER A 80 24.03 -13.58 4.76
C SER A 80 23.62 -13.62 3.28
N VAL A 81 22.34 -13.37 2.97
CA VAL A 81 21.85 -13.30 1.59
C VAL A 81 22.41 -12.07 0.85
N LEU A 82 22.49 -10.92 1.52
CA LEU A 82 23.04 -9.71 0.90
C LEU A 82 24.54 -9.80 0.64
N ALA A 83 25.26 -10.63 1.40
CA ALA A 83 26.69 -10.89 1.27
C ALA A 83 27.04 -11.92 0.17
N GLN A 84 26.08 -12.47 -0.56
CA GLN A 84 26.34 -13.42 -1.64
C GLN A 84 27.16 -12.79 -2.79
N THR A 85 28.02 -13.59 -3.41
CA THR A 85 28.90 -13.15 -4.52
C THR A 85 28.15 -12.99 -5.84
N PHE A 86 27.05 -13.72 -6.03
CA PHE A 86 26.12 -13.52 -7.14
C PHE A 86 25.19 -12.36 -6.78
N THR A 87 25.09 -11.31 -7.61
CA THR A 87 24.42 -10.05 -7.24
C THR A 87 23.11 -9.77 -7.99
N ASP A 88 22.77 -10.55 -9.01
CA ASP A 88 21.58 -10.36 -9.84
C ASP A 88 20.36 -11.06 -9.21
N PHE A 89 19.97 -10.57 -8.02
CA PHE A 89 18.86 -11.09 -7.24
C PHE A 89 18.08 -10.00 -6.50
N GLU A 90 16.83 -10.30 -6.16
CA GLU A 90 16.04 -9.57 -5.16
C GLU A 90 15.81 -10.44 -3.91
N VAL A 91 15.56 -9.79 -2.78
CA VAL A 91 15.15 -10.42 -1.52
C VAL A 91 13.76 -9.93 -1.18
N VAL A 92 12.81 -10.85 -1.03
CA VAL A 92 11.45 -10.54 -0.60
C VAL A 92 11.23 -11.10 0.79
N ILE A 93 11.12 -10.22 1.79
CA ILE A 93 10.86 -10.63 3.17
C ILE A 93 9.36 -10.48 3.45
N ALA A 94 8.69 -11.56 3.82
CA ALA A 94 7.24 -11.58 4.01
C ALA A 94 6.86 -11.86 5.47
N ASP A 95 6.33 -10.85 6.16
CA ASP A 95 5.78 -10.97 7.52
C ASP A 95 4.29 -11.34 7.51
N HIS A 96 3.93 -12.32 8.34
CA HIS A 96 2.54 -12.71 8.58
C HIS A 96 2.03 -12.24 9.95
N SER A 97 2.12 -10.93 10.20
CA SER A 97 1.67 -10.32 11.46
C SER A 97 2.42 -10.82 12.70
N SER A 98 3.75 -10.80 12.66
CA SER A 98 4.57 -11.11 13.84
C SER A 98 4.32 -10.15 15.01
N THR A 99 4.59 -10.64 16.21
CA THR A 99 4.34 -9.93 17.48
C THR A 99 5.59 -9.77 18.36
N ASP A 100 6.74 -10.24 17.88
CA ASP A 100 8.01 -10.33 18.63
C ASP A 100 9.05 -9.27 18.21
N GLY A 101 8.66 -8.28 17.39
CA GLY A 101 9.59 -7.29 16.84
C GLY A 101 10.21 -7.69 15.49
N THR A 102 9.82 -8.81 14.88
CA THR A 102 10.25 -9.20 13.53
C THR A 102 10.07 -8.07 12.51
N TRP A 103 8.93 -7.36 12.57
CA TRP A 103 8.68 -6.21 11.69
C TRP A 103 9.70 -5.08 11.89
N ASP A 104 10.08 -4.80 13.12
CA ASP A 104 11.08 -3.77 13.42
C ASP A 104 12.47 -4.16 12.89
N VAL A 105 12.79 -5.47 12.88
CA VAL A 105 14.00 -5.99 12.24
C VAL A 105 13.93 -5.84 10.72
N MET A 106 12.80 -6.16 10.09
CA MET A 106 12.59 -5.97 8.64
C MET A 106 12.80 -4.53 8.21
N GLN A 107 12.27 -3.57 8.98
CA GLN A 107 12.34 -2.15 8.67
C GLN A 107 13.79 -1.61 8.59
N ARG A 108 14.77 -2.30 9.18
CA ARG A 108 16.20 -1.95 9.06
C ARG A 108 16.73 -2.08 7.62
N TYR A 109 16.04 -2.86 6.78
CA TYR A 109 16.41 -3.12 5.39
C TYR A 109 15.53 -2.37 4.39
N ALA A 110 14.67 -1.44 4.84
CA ALA A 110 13.72 -0.73 3.98
C ALA A 110 14.40 0.13 2.89
N ASP A 111 15.62 0.60 3.16
CA ASP A 111 16.42 1.40 2.24
C ASP A 111 17.37 0.57 1.36
N GLU A 112 17.45 -0.75 1.55
CA GLU A 112 18.28 -1.62 0.70
C GLU A 112 17.59 -1.84 -0.66
N PRO A 113 18.19 -1.42 -1.79
CA PRO A 113 17.52 -1.44 -3.10
C PRO A 113 17.10 -2.83 -3.59
N ARG A 114 17.78 -3.88 -3.11
CA ARG A 114 17.48 -5.27 -3.46
C ARG A 114 16.42 -5.91 -2.55
N VAL A 115 16.02 -5.26 -1.46
CA VAL A 115 15.10 -5.81 -0.48
C VAL A 115 13.70 -5.24 -0.66
N ARG A 116 12.69 -6.12 -0.64
CA ARG A 116 11.28 -5.79 -0.68
C ARG A 116 10.59 -6.37 0.53
N LEU A 117 9.91 -5.53 1.29
CA LEU A 117 9.19 -5.91 2.50
C LEU A 117 7.71 -6.10 2.17
N LEU A 118 7.16 -7.25 2.52
CA LEU A 118 5.74 -7.54 2.44
C LEU A 118 5.21 -7.83 3.85
N ARG A 119 4.05 -7.25 4.18
CA ARG A 119 3.35 -7.56 5.42
C ARG A 119 1.92 -7.92 5.11
N THR A 120 1.46 -9.02 5.70
CA THR A 120 0.10 -9.51 5.56
C THR A 120 -0.59 -9.58 6.92
N GLU A 121 -1.90 -9.35 6.93
CA GLU A 121 -2.71 -9.54 8.12
C GLU A 121 -2.80 -11.03 8.50
N ALA A 122 -2.94 -11.29 9.79
CA ALA A 122 -3.10 -12.64 10.31
C ALA A 122 -4.34 -13.34 9.70
N GLY A 123 -4.21 -14.64 9.40
CA GLY A 123 -5.33 -15.47 8.91
C GLY A 123 -5.34 -15.73 7.40
N GLY A 124 -4.33 -15.25 6.67
CA GLY A 124 -4.11 -15.50 5.24
C GLY A 124 -3.11 -16.61 4.89
N GLY A 125 -2.54 -17.30 5.88
CA GLY A 125 -1.63 -18.43 5.64
C GLY A 125 -2.33 -19.65 5.03
N PRO A 126 -1.61 -20.61 4.43
CA PRO A 126 -2.21 -21.87 4.00
C PRO A 126 -2.92 -22.51 5.19
N SER A 127 -4.24 -22.67 5.07
CA SER A 127 -5.05 -23.30 6.12
C SER A 127 -4.56 -24.73 6.26
N ALA A 128 -3.87 -25.03 7.37
CA ALA A 128 -3.45 -26.37 7.72
C ALA A 128 -4.69 -27.18 8.16
N THR A 129 -5.60 -27.45 7.23
CA THR A 129 -6.64 -28.47 7.41
C THR A 129 -6.01 -29.83 7.17
N GLY A 130 -5.12 -30.24 8.07
CA GLY A 130 -4.71 -31.63 8.20
C GLY A 130 -5.88 -32.40 8.80
N THR A 131 -6.73 -32.99 7.97
CA THR A 131 -7.62 -34.08 8.42
C THR A 131 -6.74 -35.31 8.62
N ALA A 132 -6.50 -35.65 9.89
CA ALA A 132 -6.14 -37.01 10.28
C ALA A 132 -7.40 -37.88 10.31
#